data_AF-A0A2W4R8K5-F1
#
_entry.id   AF-A0A2W4R8K5-F1
#
_cell.length_a   1.000
_cell.length_b   1.000
_cell.length_c   1.000
_cell.angle_alpha   90.00
_cell.angle_beta   90.00
_cell.angle_gamma   90.00
#
_symmetry.space_group_name_H-M   'P 1'
#
loop_
_entity.id
_entity.type
_entity.pdbx_description
1 polymer ?
#
loop_
_entity_poly.entity_id
_entity_poly.type
_entity_poly.pdbx_seq_one_letter_code
_entity_poly.pdbx_strand_id
1 'polypeptide(L)' 'QTQRGDVFEAVTTTFGAPTYFSWAFRKDDDSKSLADFIDERLRQLAAEGTIARLQEKWFGFTMKIPSDALPVPQE' A
#
# COMPACT_ATOMS: atom_id res chain seq x y z
N GLN A 1 16.63 17.76 -27.56
CA GLN A 1 15.39 16.96 -27.64
C GLN A 1 14.23 17.91 -27.36
N THR A 2 13.26 18.03 -28.27
CA THR A 2 12.09 18.91 -28.06
C THR A 2 10.99 18.09 -27.38
N GLN A 3 10.62 18.46 -26.16
CA GLN A 3 9.58 17.78 -25.40
C GLN A 3 8.21 18.23 -25.91
N ARG A 4 7.43 17.31 -26.51
CA ARG A 4 6.06 17.57 -27.01
C ARG A 4 5.02 17.28 -25.94
N GLY A 5 4.87 18.20 -24.98
CA GLY A 5 3.95 18.05 -23.85
C GLY A 5 2.46 18.11 -24.23
N ASP A 6 2.16 18.62 -25.42
CA ASP A 6 0.84 18.87 -26.00
C ASP A 6 0.21 17.65 -26.70
N VAL A 7 0.94 16.53 -26.78
CA VAL A 7 0.51 15.31 -27.51
C VAL A 7 0.18 14.15 -26.57
N PHE A 8 0.63 14.22 -25.31
CA PHE A 8 0.49 13.13 -24.34
C PHE A 8 -0.12 13.65 -23.05
N GLU A 9 -1.19 12.99 -22.59
CA GLU A 9 -1.78 13.21 -21.28
C GLU A 9 -1.53 11.99 -20.41
N ALA A 10 -1.04 12.21 -19.19
CA ALA A 10 -0.94 11.15 -18.20
C ALA A 10 -2.34 10.90 -17.63
N VAL A 11 -2.91 9.74 -17.93
CA VAL A 11 -4.15 9.31 -17.29
C VAL A 11 -3.86 9.03 -15.82
N THR A 12 -4.36 9.89 -14.94
CA THR A 12 -4.13 9.81 -13.49
C THR A 12 -5.07 8.82 -12.79
N THR A 13 -6.05 8.28 -13.51
CA THR A 13 -6.96 7.28 -12.96
C THR A 13 -6.29 5.90 -12.96
N THR A 14 -6.53 5.15 -11.89
CA THR A 14 -6.16 3.73 -11.82
C THR A 14 -7.27 2.89 -12.46
N PHE A 15 -6.89 1.95 -13.30
CA PHE A 15 -7.83 1.03 -13.93
C PHE A 15 -7.96 -0.25 -13.11
N GLY A 16 -9.19 -0.73 -12.93
CA GLY A 16 -9.47 -1.97 -12.21
C GLY A 16 -9.60 -1.81 -10.69
N ALA A 17 -9.72 -2.94 -10.00
CA ALA A 17 -9.84 -2.97 -8.55
C ALA A 17 -8.52 -2.55 -7.88
N PRO A 18 -8.57 -1.81 -6.75
CA PRO A 18 -7.37 -1.37 -6.05
C PRO A 18 -6.59 -2.59 -5.53
N THR A 19 -5.30 -2.62 -5.86
CA THR A 19 -4.35 -3.61 -5.32
C THR A 19 -3.38 -2.89 -4.39
N TYR A 20 -2.97 -3.56 -3.32
CA TYR A 20 -2.12 -3.01 -2.28
C TYR A 20 -0.80 -3.77 -2.22
N PHE A 21 0.27 -3.03 -1.90
CA PHE A 21 1.54 -3.65 -1.55
C PHE A 21 1.47 -4.18 -0.11
N SER A 22 1.85 -5.44 0.07
CA SER A 22 1.92 -6.09 1.37
C SER A 22 3.29 -6.73 1.59
N TRP A 23 3.60 -7.00 2.86
CA TRP A 23 4.76 -7.82 3.20
C TRP A 23 4.42 -9.30 3.00
N ALA A 24 5.30 -10.03 2.32
CA ALA A 24 5.16 -11.45 2.12
C ALA A 24 5.83 -12.22 3.27
N PHE A 25 5.12 -13.20 3.83
CA PHE A 25 5.62 -14.11 4.85
C PHE A 25 5.58 -15.55 4.33
N ARG A 26 6.37 -16.44 4.95
CA ARG A 26 6.26 -17.88 4.68
C ARG A 26 4.92 -18.39 5.18
N LYS A 27 4.32 -19.30 4.42
CA LYS A 27 3.04 -19.95 4.74
C LYS A 27 3.28 -21.23 5.53
N ASP A 28 3.80 -21.07 6.75
CA ASP A 28 4.01 -22.15 7.72
C ASP A 28 3.64 -21.68 9.13
N ASP A 29 3.36 -22.64 10.01
CA ASP A 29 2.90 -22.35 11.38
C ASP A 29 4.01 -21.68 12.22
N ASP A 30 5.27 -22.04 11.97
CA ASP A 30 6.42 -21.47 12.66
C ASP A 30 6.57 -19.96 12.41
N SER A 31 6.22 -19.50 11.19
CA SER A 31 6.32 -18.10 10.79
C SER A 31 5.05 -17.30 11.09
N LYS A 32 3.94 -17.96 11.48
CA LYS A 32 2.66 -17.30 11.73
C LYS A 32 2.73 -16.24 12.83
N SER A 33 3.41 -16.53 13.92
CA SER A 33 3.53 -15.61 15.06
C SER A 33 4.24 -14.30 14.68
N LEU A 34 5.25 -14.38 13.80
CA LEU A 34 5.95 -13.21 13.27
C LEU A 34 5.05 -12.39 12.34
N ALA A 35 4.32 -13.05 11.44
CA ALA A 35 3.40 -12.38 10.54
C ALA A 35 2.31 -11.62 11.33
N ASP A 36 1.68 -12.29 12.29
CA ASP A 36 0.65 -11.70 13.16
C ASP A 36 1.20 -10.51 13.97
N PHE A 37 2.43 -10.62 14.49
CA PHE A 37 3.10 -9.54 15.20
C PHE A 37 3.32 -8.31 14.29
N ILE A 38 3.86 -8.50 13.08
CA ILE A 38 4.10 -7.39 12.15
C ILE A 38 2.79 -6.72 11.74
N ASP A 39 1.75 -7.50 11.47
CA ASP A 39 0.41 -6.98 11.15
C ASP A 39 -0.14 -6.10 12.28
N GLU A 40 -0.02 -6.55 13.54
CA GLU A 40 -0.46 -5.79 14.71
C GLU A 40 0.29 -4.45 14.82
N ARG A 41 1.63 -4.46 14.67
CA ARG A 41 2.44 -3.23 14.77
C ARG A 41 2.14 -2.27 13.63
N LEU A 42 1.93 -2.76 12.41
CA LEU A 42 1.56 -1.90 11.28
C LEU A 42 0.20 -1.22 11.50
N ARG A 43 -0.78 -1.93 12.08
CA ARG A 43 -2.09 -1.35 12.44
C ARG A 43 -1.97 -0.28 13.50
N GLN A 44 -1.16 -0.52 14.53
CA GLN A 44 -0.89 0.47 15.59
C GLN A 44 -0.24 1.73 14.99
N LEU A 45 0.81 1.57 14.17
CA LEU A 45 1.50 2.68 13.51
C LEU A 45 0.59 3.45 12.52
N ALA A 46 -0.34 2.76 11.86
CA ALA A 46 -1.33 3.39 11.00
C ALA A 46 -2.32 4.22 11.82
N ALA A 47 -2.84 3.67 12.93
CA ALA A 47 -3.77 4.36 13.83
C ALA A 47 -3.13 5.60 14.49
N GLU A 48 -1.84 5.53 14.83
CA GLU A 48 -1.08 6.66 15.38
C GLU A 48 -0.69 7.71 14.32
N GLY A 49 -0.96 7.45 13.04
CA GLY A 49 -0.64 8.34 11.93
C GLY A 49 0.83 8.33 11.48
N THR A 50 1.65 7.43 12.01
CA THR A 50 3.06 7.28 11.61
C THR A 50 3.17 6.88 10.13
N ILE A 51 2.31 5.97 9.68
CA ILE A 51 2.28 5.56 8.26
C ILE A 51 1.92 6.74 7.35
N ALA A 52 0.94 7.57 7.74
CA ALA A 52 0.59 8.77 6.97
C ALA A 52 1.78 9.74 6.84
N ARG A 53 2.52 9.97 7.92
CA ARG A 53 3.74 10.81 7.87
C ARG A 53 4.82 10.23 6.96
N LEU A 54 4.99 8.91 6.96
CA LEU A 54 5.94 8.23 6.07
C LEU A 54 5.52 8.33 4.60
N GLN A 55 4.23 8.18 4.31
CA GLN A 55 3.69 8.34 2.95
C GLN A 55 3.91 9.77 2.44
N GLU A 56 3.60 10.79 3.24
CA GLU A 56 3.88 12.18 2.85
C GLU A 56 5.37 12.43 2.62
N LYS A 57 6.24 11.89 3.48
CA LYS A 57 7.69 12.08 3.34
C LYS A 57 8.27 11.45 2.07
N TRP A 58 7.84 10.24 1.72
CA TRP A 58 8.48 9.46 0.65
C TRP A 58 7.70 9.48 -0.67
N PHE A 59 6.37 9.61 -0.61
CA PHE A 59 5.49 9.63 -1.78
C PHE A 59 4.94 11.03 -2.09
N GLY A 60 4.92 11.94 -1.11
CA GLY A 60 4.36 13.28 -1.27
C GLY A 60 2.83 13.35 -1.22
N PHE A 61 2.17 12.25 -0.83
CA PHE A 61 0.74 12.18 -0.59
C PHE A 61 0.41 10.99 0.33
N THR A 62 -0.75 11.04 0.97
CA THR A 62 -1.32 9.92 1.74
C THR A 62 -2.30 9.08 0.92
N MET A 63 -2.34 7.79 1.22
CA MET A 63 -3.32 6.85 0.66
C MET A 63 -4.02 6.08 1.76
N LYS A 64 -5.31 5.82 1.54
CA LYS A 64 -6.11 4.96 2.42
C LYS A 64 -5.74 3.50 2.17
N ILE A 65 -5.12 2.87 3.16
CA ILE A 65 -4.78 1.45 3.14
C ILE A 65 -5.78 0.64 3.98
N PRO A 66 -6.02 -0.64 3.66
CA PRO A 66 -6.93 -1.48 4.42
C PRO A 66 -6.42 -1.74 5.83
N SER A 67 -7.32 -1.55 6.79
CA SER A 67 -7.25 -1.96 8.19
C SER A 67 -6.85 -3.40 8.45
N ASP A 68 -7.69 -4.24 7.87
CA ASP A 68 -8.14 -5.44 8.56
C ASP A 68 -7.84 -6.70 7.77
N ALA A 69 -8.26 -6.69 6.52
CA ALA A 69 -7.90 -7.68 5.54
C ALA A 69 -7.59 -6.97 4.21
N LEU A 70 -6.68 -7.57 3.46
CA LEU A 70 -6.49 -7.20 2.06
C LEU A 70 -7.73 -7.59 1.25
N PRO A 71 -8.11 -6.81 0.22
CA PRO A 71 -9.21 -7.20 -0.65
C PRO A 71 -8.88 -8.51 -1.37
N VAL A 72 -9.91 -9.33 -1.58
CA VAL A 72 -9.78 -10.56 -2.37
C VAL A 72 -9.56 -10.17 -3.83
N PRO A 73 -8.51 -10.68 -4.50
CA PRO A 73 -8.28 -10.43 -5.93
C PRO A 73 -9.54 -10.76 -6.75
N GLN A 74 -9.90 -9.86 -7.66
CA GLN A 74 -10.97 -10.12 -8.64
C GLN A 74 -10.30 -10.72 -9.88
N GLU A 75 -10.75 -11.90 -10.31
CA GLU A 75 -10.26 -12.60 -11.51
C GLU A 75 -10.66 -11.90 -12.81
#